data_AF-A0A5N5DJ82-F1
#
_entry.id   AF-A0A5N5DJ82-F1
#
_cell.length_a   1.000
_cell.length_b   1.000
_cell.length_c   1.000
_cell.angle_alpha   90.00
_cell.angle_beta   90.00
_cell.angle_gamma   90.00
#
_symmetry.space_group_name_H-M   'P 1'
#
loop_
_entity.id
_entity.type
_entity.pdbx_description
1 polymer ?
#
loop_
_entity_poly.entity_id
_entity_poly.type
_entity_poly.pdbx_seq_one_letter_code
_entity_poly.pdbx_strand_id
1 'polypeptide(L)'
;MPTPESAAFLEKKPKVPPTFDGVDYNDNAALKAAQDAVLREQWVKSMMARLVREEMGKCYYREGVNHLEKCGHLRERYFELLKESKVKGYLFQQQNIAPK
;
A
#
# COMPACT_ATOMS: atom_id res chain seq x y z
N MET A 1 -19.32 10.57 -9.24
CA MET A 1 -19.36 9.12 -9.49
C MET A 1 -17.92 8.65 -9.69
N PRO A 2 -17.51 7.48 -9.17
CA PRO A 2 -16.20 6.94 -9.49
C PRO A 2 -16.11 6.70 -11.00
N THR A 3 -14.97 7.05 -11.59
CA THR A 3 -14.67 6.74 -13.00
C THR A 3 -14.70 5.23 -13.20
N PRO A 4 -15.33 4.71 -14.27
CA PRO A 4 -15.33 3.28 -14.55
C PRO A 4 -13.90 2.76 -14.76
N GLU A 5 -13.59 1.60 -14.18
CA GLU A 5 -12.28 0.96 -14.33
C GLU A 5 -12.07 0.53 -15.80
N SER A 6 -10.89 0.78 -16.36
CA SER A 6 -10.56 0.38 -17.74
C SER A 6 -10.35 -1.13 -17.85
N ALA A 7 -10.57 -1.70 -19.05
CA ALA A 7 -10.34 -3.13 -19.29
C ALA A 7 -8.91 -3.57 -18.91
N ALA A 8 -7.90 -2.75 -19.25
CA ALA A 8 -6.51 -3.01 -18.89
C ALA A 8 -6.25 -3.01 -17.38
N PHE A 9 -7.03 -2.26 -16.59
CA PHE A 9 -6.94 -2.30 -15.13
C PHE A 9 -7.53 -3.59 -14.57
N LEU A 10 -8.70 -3.99 -15.07
CA LEU A 10 -9.38 -5.23 -14.67
C LEU A 10 -8.52 -6.47 -14.93
N GLU A 11 -7.77 -6.50 -16.04
CA GLU A 11 -6.85 -7.59 -16.37
C GLU A 11 -5.68 -7.70 -15.39
N LYS A 12 -5.15 -6.56 -14.92
CA LYS A 12 -3.96 -6.52 -14.04
C LYS A 12 -4.29 -6.60 -12.55
N LYS A 13 -5.57 -6.46 -12.19
CA LYS A 13 -6.02 -6.47 -10.80
C LYS A 13 -5.76 -7.85 -10.18
N PRO A 14 -5.15 -7.92 -8.98
CA PRO A 14 -4.97 -9.19 -8.30
C PRO A 14 -6.34 -9.80 -7.96
N LYS A 15 -6.49 -11.10 -8.25
CA LYS A 15 -7.72 -11.86 -7.98
C LYS A 15 -7.78 -12.47 -6.58
N VAL A 16 -6.63 -12.52 -5.90
CA VAL A 16 -6.45 -13.16 -4.60
C VAL A 16 -6.22 -12.07 -3.53
N PRO A 17 -6.77 -12.22 -2.31
CA PRO A 17 -6.49 -11.29 -1.22
C PRO A 17 -5.00 -11.27 -0.85
N PRO A 18 -4.48 -10.16 -0.29
CA PRO A 18 -3.08 -10.03 0.15
C PRO A 18 -2.84 -10.73 1.49
N THR A 19 -3.17 -12.02 1.57
CA THR A 19 -3.07 -12.87 2.76
C THR A 19 -2.65 -14.30 2.38
N PHE A 20 -2.04 -15.02 3.30
CA PHE A 20 -1.72 -16.45 3.13
C PHE A 20 -2.78 -17.39 3.73
N ASP A 21 -3.81 -16.83 4.38
CA ASP A 21 -4.91 -17.59 4.97
C ASP A 21 -5.69 -18.34 3.88
N GLY A 22 -5.81 -19.67 4.01
CA GLY A 22 -6.54 -20.52 3.07
C GLY A 22 -5.84 -20.80 1.74
N VAL A 23 -4.56 -20.43 1.58
CA VAL A 23 -3.77 -20.76 0.39
C VAL A 23 -3.22 -22.18 0.50
N ASP A 24 -3.39 -23.00 -0.54
CA ASP A 24 -2.73 -24.30 -0.64
C ASP A 24 -1.25 -24.12 -1.00
N TYR A 25 -0.35 -24.53 -0.11
CA TYR A 25 1.10 -24.39 -0.29
C TYR A 25 1.68 -25.39 -1.29
N ASN A 26 0.95 -26.46 -1.63
CA ASN A 26 1.37 -27.42 -2.65
C ASN A 26 1.05 -26.93 -4.07
N ASP A 27 0.08 -26.02 -4.21
CA ASP A 27 -0.20 -25.34 -5.48
C ASP A 27 0.73 -24.13 -5.65
N ASN A 28 1.76 -24.31 -6.47
CA ASN A 28 2.72 -23.27 -6.80
C ASN A 28 2.07 -22.01 -7.41
N ALA A 29 0.98 -22.16 -8.17
CA ALA A 29 0.31 -21.01 -8.79
C ALA A 29 -0.43 -20.18 -7.74
N ALA A 30 -1.20 -20.83 -6.87
CA ALA A 30 -1.90 -20.16 -5.77
C ALA A 30 -0.92 -19.48 -4.80
N LEU A 31 0.15 -20.17 -4.43
CA LEU A 31 1.19 -19.64 -3.55
C LEU A 31 1.87 -18.40 -4.16
N LYS A 32 2.21 -18.43 -5.44
CA LYS A 32 2.81 -17.26 -6.13
C LYS A 32 1.83 -16.09 -6.23
N ALA A 33 0.55 -16.36 -6.50
CA ALA A 33 -0.46 -15.32 -6.52
C ALA A 33 -0.60 -14.61 -5.16
N ALA A 34 -0.56 -15.35 -4.06
CA ALA A 34 -0.61 -14.80 -2.71
C ALA A 34 0.64 -13.98 -2.36
N GLN A 35 1.84 -14.50 -2.67
CA GLN A 35 3.11 -13.76 -2.50
C GLN A 35 3.09 -12.42 -3.22
N ASP A 36 2.64 -12.42 -4.46
CA ASP A 36 2.52 -11.23 -5.29
C ASP A 36 1.48 -10.24 -4.73
N ALA A 37 0.32 -10.73 -4.28
CA ALA A 37 -0.74 -9.89 -3.72
C ALA A 37 -0.26 -9.15 -2.46
N VAL A 38 0.38 -9.86 -1.54
CA VAL A 38 1.00 -9.28 -0.34
C VAL A 38 2.02 -8.20 -0.70
N LEU A 39 2.91 -8.48 -1.65
CA LEU A 39 3.95 -7.53 -2.04
C LEU A 39 3.36 -6.28 -2.70
N ARG A 40 2.37 -6.44 -3.59
CA ARG A 40 1.68 -5.32 -4.23
C ARG A 40 1.01 -4.40 -3.20
N GLU A 41 0.35 -4.96 -2.20
CA GLU A 41 -0.30 -4.16 -1.14
C GLU A 41 0.72 -3.34 -0.34
N GLN A 42 1.90 -3.91 -0.04
CA GLN A 42 2.99 -3.16 0.59
C GLN A 42 3.48 -1.99 -0.28
N TRP A 43 3.57 -2.20 -1.60
CA TRP A 43 3.90 -1.12 -2.54
C TRP A 43 2.81 -0.06 -2.64
N VAL A 44 1.53 -0.44 -2.59
CA VAL A 44 0.40 0.50 -2.54
C VAL A 44 0.54 1.42 -1.33
N LYS A 45 0.77 0.87 -0.13
CA LYS A 45 0.99 1.67 1.09
C LYS A 45 2.19 2.59 0.98
N SER A 46 3.29 2.13 0.38
CA SER A 46 4.46 2.97 0.10
C SER A 46 4.12 4.13 -0.85
N MET A 47 3.32 3.86 -1.88
CA MET A 47 2.91 4.87 -2.85
C MET A 47 1.90 5.87 -2.26
N MET A 48 1.01 5.42 -1.38
CA MET A 48 0.13 6.31 -0.61
C MET A 48 0.94 7.31 0.22
N ALA A 49 1.98 6.84 0.92
CA ALA A 49 2.86 7.72 1.68
C ALA A 49 3.60 8.73 0.79
N ARG A 50 4.03 8.31 -0.41
CA ARG A 50 4.66 9.20 -1.40
C ARG A 50 3.71 10.31 -1.88
N LEU A 51 2.46 9.96 -2.20
CA LEU A 51 1.46 10.95 -2.62
C LEU A 51 1.20 12.00 -1.53
N VAL A 52 1.06 11.57 -0.27
CA VAL A 52 0.89 12.51 0.85
C VAL A 52 2.13 13.39 1.03
N ARG A 53 3.34 12.84 0.87
CA ARG A 53 4.58 13.62 0.92
C ARG A 53 4.65 14.68 -0.18
N GLU A 54 4.26 14.34 -1.40
CA GLU A 54 4.23 15.28 -2.53
C GLU A 54 3.22 16.40 -2.28
N GLU A 55 2.03 16.07 -1.82
CA GLU A 55 1.01 17.07 -1.51
C GLU A 55 1.41 17.97 -0.33
N MET A 56 2.06 17.39 0.68
CA MET A 56 2.66 18.16 1.78
C MET A 56 3.73 19.13 1.27
N GLY A 57 4.58 18.69 0.33
CA GLY A 57 5.58 19.55 -0.32
C GLY A 57 4.96 20.73 -1.06
N LYS A 58 3.85 20.52 -1.78
CA LYS A 58 3.09 21.61 -2.42
C LYS A 58 2.47 22.57 -1.39
N CYS A 59 1.92 22.04 -0.30
CA CYS A 59 1.37 22.86 0.79
C CYS A 59 2.46 23.73 1.42
N TYR A 60 3.64 23.16 1.71
CA TYR A 60 4.77 23.89 2.28
C TYR A 60 5.23 25.01 1.35
N TYR A 61 5.29 24.74 0.04
CA TYR A 61 5.65 25.75 -0.95
C TYR A 61 4.62 26.89 -1.03
N ARG A 62 3.32 26.58 -0.95
CA ARG A 62 2.24 27.57 -1.06
C ARG A 62 2.09 28.45 0.18
N GLU A 63 2.16 27.84 1.37
CA GLU A 63 1.89 28.51 2.65
C GLU A 63 3.12 29.22 3.23
N GLY A 64 4.33 28.90 2.75
CA GLY A 64 5.57 29.53 3.19
C GLY A 64 5.74 29.42 4.71
N VAL A 65 5.95 30.56 5.38
CA VAL A 65 6.14 30.63 6.85
C VAL A 65 4.95 30.08 7.66
N ASN A 66 3.76 30.00 7.08
CA ASN A 66 2.54 29.53 7.75
C ASN A 66 2.34 28.01 7.69
N HIS A 67 3.28 27.26 7.09
CA HIS A 67 3.11 25.82 6.85
C HIS A 67 2.88 25.00 8.14
N LEU A 68 3.35 25.47 9.30
CA LEU A 68 3.17 24.80 10.59
C LEU A 68 1.70 24.77 11.03
N GLU A 69 0.95 25.83 10.76
CA GLU A 69 -0.48 25.93 11.10
C GLU A 69 -1.34 25.27 10.02
N LYS A 70 -1.05 25.54 8.75
CA LYS A 70 -1.92 25.15 7.63
C LYS A 70 -1.71 23.73 7.13
N CYS A 71 -0.48 23.21 7.17
CA CYS A 71 -0.14 21.90 6.60
C CYS A 71 -0.04 20.77 7.65
N GLY A 72 -0.41 21.02 8.91
CA GLY A 72 -0.28 20.07 10.02
C GLY A 72 -0.98 18.71 9.79
N HIS A 73 -2.18 18.75 9.20
CA HIS A 73 -2.97 17.55 8.89
C HIS A 73 -2.27 16.61 7.88
N LEU A 74 -1.59 17.15 6.86
CA LEU A 74 -0.83 16.35 5.89
C LEU A 74 0.40 15.71 6.55
N ARG A 75 1.06 16.45 7.45
CA ARG A 75 2.19 15.96 8.22
C ARG A 75 1.78 14.81 9.15
N GLU A 76 0.68 14.96 9.88
CA GLU A 76 0.14 13.92 10.77
C GLU A 76 -0.22 12.67 9.97
N ARG A 77 -0.94 12.84 8.85
CA ARG A 77 -1.27 11.74 7.96
C ARG A 77 -0.04 11.02 7.41
N TYR A 78 1.00 11.78 7.06
CA TYR A 78 2.26 11.21 6.61
C TYR A 78 2.93 10.37 7.70
N PHE A 79 2.92 10.83 8.96
CA PHE A 79 3.45 10.06 10.10
C PHE A 79 2.65 8.79 10.41
N GLU A 80 1.33 8.81 10.25
CA GLU A 80 0.51 7.60 10.33
C GLU A 80 0.94 6.56 9.29
N LEU A 81 1.07 7.00 8.03
CA LEU A 81 1.43 6.13 6.91
C LEU A 81 2.88 5.63 6.97
N LEU A 82 3.80 6.41 7.55
CA LEU A 82 5.21 6.04 7.68
C LEU A 82 5.42 4.73 8.45
N LYS A 83 4.52 4.38 9.36
CA LYS A 83 4.58 3.11 10.12
C LYS A 83 4.44 1.88 9.21
N GLU A 84 3.71 2.03 8.10
CA GLU A 84 3.35 0.95 7.19
C GLU A 84 3.97 1.09 5.79
N SER A 85 4.62 2.21 5.48
CA SER A 85 5.12 2.52 4.13
C SER A 85 6.36 1.72 3.72
N LYS A 86 7.01 1.02 4.65
CA LYS A 86 8.20 0.22 4.38
C LYS A 86 7.80 -1.16 3.85
N VAL A 87 8.30 -1.49 2.66
CA VAL A 87 8.20 -2.84 2.09
C VAL A 87 9.06 -3.79 2.91
N LYS A 88 8.45 -4.84 3.47
CA LYS A 88 9.09 -5.85 4.34
C LYS A 88 9.24 -7.21 3.64
N GLY A 89 8.61 -7.39 2.48
CA GLY A 89 8.54 -8.67 1.77
C GLY A 89 7.46 -9.59 2.34
N TYR A 90 7.37 -10.81 1.79
CA TYR A 90 6.31 -11.78 2.14
C TYR A 90 6.79 -12.92 3.05
N LEU A 91 8.10 -13.16 3.16
CA LEU A 91 8.66 -14.33 3.87
C LEU A 91 8.22 -14.42 5.33
N PHE A 92 8.25 -13.29 6.04
CA PHE A 92 7.84 -13.26 7.44
C PHE A 92 6.38 -13.71 7.61
N GLN A 93 5.47 -13.18 6.77
CA GLN A 93 4.06 -13.56 6.82
C GLN A 93 3.85 -15.01 6.39
N GLN A 94 4.54 -15.46 5.35
CA GLN A 94 4.42 -16.83 4.84
C GLN A 94 4.88 -17.90 5.85
N GLN A 95 5.94 -17.62 6.61
CA GLN A 95 6.57 -18.59 7.52
C GLN A 95 6.05 -18.53 8.95
N ASN A 96 5.57 -17.37 9.41
CA ASN A 96 5.28 -17.15 10.84
C ASN A 96 3.81 -16.85 11.14
N ILE A 97 2.98 -16.54 10.14
CA ILE A 97 1.53 -16.38 10.36
C ILE A 97 0.91 -17.76 10.11
N ALA A 98 0.48 -18.41 11.19
CA ALA A 98 -0.30 -19.64 11.09
C ALA A 98 -1.60 -19.35 10.34
N PRO A 99 -2.00 -20.18 9.36
CA PRO A 99 -3.32 -20.08 8.78
C PRO A 99 -4.34 -20.25 9.91
N LYS A 100 -5.24 -19.28 10.08
CA LYS A 100 -6.38 -19.41 11.00
C LYS A 100 -7.43 -20.37 10.45
#